data_AF-A0A3D5CN66-F1
#
_entry.id   AF-A0A3D5CN66-F1
#
_cell.length_a   1.000
_cell.length_b   1.000
_cell.length_c   1.000
_cell.angle_alpha   90.00
_cell.angle_beta   90.00
_cell.angle_gamma   90.00
#
_symmetry.space_group_name_H-M   'P 1'
#
loop_
_entity.id
_entity.type
_entity.pdbx_description
1 polymer ?
#
loop_
_entity_poly.entity_id
_entity_poly.type
_entity_poly.pdbx_seq_one_letter_code
_entity_poly.pdbx_strand_id
1 'polypeptide(L)'
;MLNRITLPLLTIITLASAVLRFYDINAIPPGLHYDIAANAILVEDIAFKGFRPVFISAYTGKEVLFFYSAAAIFKMIGSSIFALKFTAAIWGIITIPITFFAIRQVLKHHRHSHFIAITVATFVAFSFTHLVWSRFGLRAITQPAIQALAIGLLFRALRHNKSRDFLLSGLLLGLTFHTYLAARVLPLALLISCLPIAISYFNKSIRKQWRLPLRGDLVQFVLGLLIVIMPLILHFYQHPQEFLTRINQVGPIAGETDLITKGIIGALGMLFVSGEPYDRFNIPDKTLFDPITASLFLLGLLITIWKLSISRKSKSTSNPINTAAMLLLVVWLPVFLLPTALAVHEVFPSNVRAFGLFPFIFVFPAIGLL
;
A
#
# COMPACT_ATOMS: atom_id res chain seq x y z
N MET A 1 5.29 -13.86 -27.12
CA MET A 1 5.32 -15.03 -26.21
C MET A 1 4.89 -14.66 -24.79
N LEU A 2 5.57 -13.71 -24.11
CA LEU A 2 5.28 -13.34 -22.71
C LEU A 2 3.78 -13.09 -22.40
N ASN A 3 3.05 -12.35 -23.24
CA ASN A 3 1.63 -12.05 -22.98
C ASN A 3 0.74 -13.30 -22.89
N ARG A 4 1.04 -14.37 -23.64
CA ARG A 4 0.24 -15.61 -23.66
C ARG A 4 0.45 -16.45 -22.40
N ILE A 5 1.66 -16.41 -21.83
CA ILE A 5 2.02 -17.15 -20.61
C ILE A 5 1.86 -16.32 -19.32
N THR A 6 1.68 -15.00 -19.42
CA THR A 6 1.58 -14.12 -18.24
C THR A 6 0.38 -14.47 -17.36
N LEU A 7 -0.80 -14.70 -17.96
CA LEU A 7 -2.00 -15.03 -17.19
C LEU A 7 -1.89 -16.41 -16.52
N PRO A 8 -1.52 -17.51 -17.23
CA PRO A 8 -1.25 -18.79 -16.58
C PRO A 8 -0.23 -18.69 -15.44
N LEU A 9 0.88 -17.97 -15.65
CA LEU A 9 1.91 -17.79 -14.64
C LEU A 9 1.39 -17.02 -13.42
N LEU A 10 0.64 -15.93 -13.63
CA LEU A 10 0.02 -15.18 -12.53
C LEU A 10 -0.97 -16.04 -11.75
N THR A 11 -1.75 -16.87 -12.43
CA THR A 11 -2.66 -17.83 -11.79
C THR A 11 -1.88 -18.82 -10.93
N ILE A 12 -0.81 -19.43 -11.45
CA ILE A 12 0.04 -20.36 -10.69
C ILE A 12 0.64 -19.67 -9.46
N ILE A 13 1.19 -18.46 -9.60
CA ILE A 13 1.75 -17.69 -8.48
C ILE A 13 0.68 -17.40 -7.43
N THR A 14 -0.52 -17.02 -7.86
CA THR A 14 -1.64 -16.71 -6.95
C THR A 14 -2.13 -17.96 -6.22
N LEU A 15 -2.20 -19.11 -6.90
CA LEU A 15 -2.57 -20.39 -6.29
C LEU A 15 -1.49 -20.88 -5.32
N ALA A 16 -0.20 -20.80 -5.67
CA ALA A 16 0.90 -21.13 -4.78
C ALA A 16 0.88 -20.26 -3.52
N SER A 17 0.63 -18.96 -3.68
CA SER A 17 0.40 -18.03 -2.57
C SER A 17 -0.79 -18.44 -1.69
N ALA A 18 -1.89 -18.88 -2.29
CA ALA A 18 -3.08 -19.31 -1.55
C ALA A 18 -2.76 -20.55 -0.70
N VAL A 19 -2.04 -21.52 -1.26
CA VAL A 19 -1.54 -22.69 -0.50
C VAL A 19 -0.71 -22.22 0.69
N LEU A 20 0.27 -21.32 0.48
CA LEU A 20 1.11 -20.82 1.59
C LEU A 20 0.35 -20.01 2.65
N ARG A 21 -0.77 -19.39 2.32
CA ARG A 21 -1.56 -18.58 3.27
C ARG A 21 -2.61 -19.40 4.02
N PHE A 22 -3.14 -20.46 3.42
CA PHE A 22 -4.15 -21.33 4.04
C PHE A 22 -3.57 -22.60 4.68
N TYR A 23 -2.42 -23.08 4.21
CA TYR A 23 -1.77 -24.25 4.80
C TYR A 23 -1.55 -24.03 6.29
N ASP A 24 -2.17 -24.87 7.10
CA ASP A 24 -2.11 -24.84 8.56
C ASP A 24 -2.33 -23.44 9.18
N ILE A 25 -3.31 -22.70 8.66
CA ILE A 25 -3.59 -21.32 9.11
C ILE A 25 -3.99 -21.22 10.59
N ASN A 26 -4.51 -22.32 11.15
CA ASN A 26 -4.91 -22.36 12.56
C ASN A 26 -3.70 -22.47 13.49
N ALA A 27 -2.71 -23.31 13.18
CA ALA A 27 -1.56 -23.51 14.04
C ALA A 27 -0.40 -22.54 13.75
N ILE A 28 -0.25 -22.06 12.51
CA ILE A 28 0.87 -21.21 12.11
C ILE A 28 0.37 -19.83 11.64
N PRO A 29 0.89 -18.71 12.16
CA PRO A 29 1.74 -18.60 13.35
C PRO A 29 0.99 -18.96 14.64
N PRO A 30 1.70 -19.49 15.66
CA PRO A 30 1.12 -19.87 16.93
C PRO A 30 0.77 -18.66 17.80
N GLY A 31 -0.09 -18.89 18.78
CA GLY A 31 -0.47 -17.87 19.76
C GLY A 31 -1.59 -16.94 19.30
N LEU A 32 -2.27 -16.34 20.28
CA LEU A 32 -3.32 -15.36 20.08
C LEU A 32 -2.90 -14.04 20.71
N HIS A 33 -2.27 -13.18 19.91
CA HIS A 33 -1.91 -11.83 20.35
C HIS A 33 -3.18 -11.02 20.71
N TYR A 34 -3.10 -10.15 21.72
CA TYR A 34 -4.25 -9.39 22.22
C TYR A 34 -4.93 -8.54 21.13
N ASP A 35 -4.17 -7.98 20.18
CA ASP A 35 -4.74 -7.23 19.04
C ASP A 35 -5.64 -8.11 18.14
N ILE A 36 -5.32 -9.39 18.01
CA ILE A 36 -6.09 -10.35 17.21
C ILE A 36 -7.39 -10.69 17.94
N ALA A 37 -7.29 -10.95 19.25
CA ALA A 37 -8.47 -11.18 20.10
C ALA A 37 -9.41 -9.96 20.12
N ALA A 38 -8.86 -8.75 20.30
CA ALA A 38 -9.62 -7.50 20.24
C ALA A 38 -10.30 -7.31 18.87
N ASN A 39 -9.61 -7.65 17.78
CA ASN A 39 -10.23 -7.57 16.46
C ASN A 39 -11.38 -8.57 16.31
N ALA A 40 -11.24 -9.80 16.79
CA ALA A 40 -12.31 -10.80 16.72
C ALA A 40 -13.59 -10.32 17.46
N ILE A 41 -13.44 -9.74 18.65
CA ILE A 41 -14.56 -9.17 19.42
C ILE A 41 -15.25 -8.04 18.63
N LEU A 42 -14.48 -7.08 18.11
CA LEU A 42 -15.03 -5.98 17.31
C LEU A 42 -15.74 -6.47 16.04
N VAL A 43 -15.19 -7.49 15.39
CA VAL A 43 -15.81 -8.12 14.22
C VAL A 43 -17.12 -8.81 14.61
N GLU A 44 -17.17 -9.48 15.76
CA GLU A 44 -18.39 -10.12 16.27
C GLU A 44 -19.49 -9.09 16.55
N ASP A 45 -19.14 -7.96 17.17
CA ASP A 45 -20.08 -6.87 17.46
C ASP A 45 -20.67 -6.30 16.15
N ILE A 46 -19.83 -6.16 15.12
CA ILE A 46 -20.28 -5.74 13.78
C ILE A 46 -21.09 -6.85 13.11
N ALA A 47 -20.70 -8.12 13.22
CA ALA A 47 -21.39 -9.21 12.56
C ALA A 47 -22.79 -9.42 13.14
N PHE A 48 -22.93 -9.44 14.47
CA PHE A 48 -24.11 -9.99 15.13
C PHE A 48 -24.82 -9.04 16.10
N LYS A 49 -24.15 -8.01 16.62
CA LYS A 49 -24.72 -7.13 17.67
C LYS A 49 -25.17 -5.75 17.19
N GLY A 50 -25.20 -5.54 15.87
CA GLY A 50 -25.68 -4.30 15.27
C GLY A 50 -24.70 -3.12 15.37
N PHE A 51 -23.44 -3.33 15.79
CA PHE A 51 -22.43 -2.27 15.83
C PHE A 51 -22.05 -1.82 14.40
N ARG A 52 -22.22 -0.53 14.07
CA ARG A 52 -21.99 0.01 12.71
C ARG A 52 -21.08 1.25 12.75
N PRO A 53 -19.82 1.11 13.17
CA PRO A 53 -18.90 2.23 13.27
C PRO A 53 -18.50 2.75 11.88
N VAL A 54 -18.35 4.06 11.76
CA VAL A 54 -17.59 4.68 10.66
C VAL A 54 -16.09 4.65 10.96
N PHE A 55 -15.76 4.77 12.24
CA PHE A 55 -14.43 4.60 12.83
C PHE A 55 -14.60 3.96 14.21
N ILE A 56 -13.71 3.05 14.60
CA ILE A 56 -13.78 2.40 15.91
C ILE A 56 -12.84 3.15 16.85
N SER A 57 -13.38 3.89 17.82
CA SER A 57 -12.59 4.67 18.78
C SER A 57 -11.79 3.80 19.77
N ALA A 58 -12.27 2.58 20.04
CA ALA A 58 -11.60 1.64 20.94
C ALA A 58 -10.17 1.29 20.48
N TYR A 59 -9.31 0.95 21.44
CA TYR A 59 -7.92 0.53 21.19
C TYR A 59 -7.13 1.52 20.32
N THR A 60 -7.17 2.80 20.66
CA THR A 60 -6.42 3.89 19.99
C THR A 60 -6.83 4.20 18.56
N GLY A 61 -8.03 3.75 18.13
CA GLY A 61 -8.58 4.10 16.83
C GLY A 61 -8.31 3.07 15.74
N LYS A 62 -9.37 2.59 15.07
CA LYS A 62 -9.29 1.62 13.98
C LYS A 62 -10.19 2.00 12.80
N GLU A 63 -9.56 2.12 11.63
CA GLU A 63 -10.24 2.18 10.34
C GLU A 63 -10.96 0.84 10.02
N VAL A 64 -12.13 0.93 9.38
CA VAL A 64 -13.18 -0.11 9.47
C VAL A 64 -13.23 -1.13 8.33
N LEU A 65 -12.51 -0.94 7.22
CA LEU A 65 -12.68 -1.77 6.02
C LEU A 65 -12.44 -3.26 6.30
N PHE A 66 -11.34 -3.57 6.99
CA PHE A 66 -11.02 -4.96 7.34
C PHE A 66 -12.11 -5.56 8.23
N PHE A 67 -12.62 -4.83 9.21
CA PHE A 67 -13.62 -5.30 10.15
C PHE A 67 -14.95 -5.62 9.47
N TYR A 68 -15.40 -4.77 8.54
CA TYR A 68 -16.60 -5.06 7.75
C TYR A 68 -16.39 -6.28 6.83
N SER A 69 -15.21 -6.41 6.22
CA SER A 69 -14.90 -7.60 5.41
C SER A 69 -14.87 -8.88 6.25
N ALA A 70 -14.32 -8.83 7.46
CA ALA A 70 -14.27 -9.96 8.38
C ALA A 70 -15.66 -10.28 8.94
N ALA A 71 -16.50 -9.27 9.21
CA ALA A 71 -17.85 -9.47 9.70
C ALA A 71 -18.73 -10.17 8.66
N ALA A 72 -18.52 -9.90 7.36
CA ALA A 72 -19.18 -10.66 6.29
C ALA A 72 -18.78 -12.15 6.34
N ILE A 73 -17.50 -12.45 6.56
CA ILE A 73 -17.03 -13.83 6.69
C ILE A 73 -17.56 -14.49 7.98
N PHE A 74 -17.57 -13.78 9.12
CA PHE A 74 -18.13 -14.29 10.38
C PHE A 74 -19.59 -14.70 10.21
N LYS A 75 -20.39 -13.94 9.46
CA LYS A 75 -21.78 -14.30 9.14
C LYS A 75 -21.91 -15.57 8.30
N MET A 76 -20.93 -15.86 7.45
CA MET A 76 -20.96 -17.01 6.54
C MET A 76 -20.49 -18.31 7.21
N ILE A 77 -19.44 -18.26 8.03
CA ILE A 77 -18.76 -19.46 8.56
C ILE A 77 -18.63 -19.48 10.10
N GLY A 78 -19.21 -18.49 10.79
CA GLY A 78 -19.21 -18.38 12.25
C GLY A 78 -18.11 -17.49 12.84
N SER A 79 -18.34 -16.98 14.05
CA SER A 79 -17.37 -16.21 14.83
C SER A 79 -16.21 -17.12 15.25
N SER A 80 -15.01 -16.87 14.75
CA SER A 80 -13.81 -17.62 15.12
C SER A 80 -12.53 -16.90 14.73
N ILE A 81 -11.42 -17.24 15.40
CA ILE A 81 -10.08 -16.78 14.98
C ILE A 81 -9.73 -17.29 13.57
N PHE A 82 -10.17 -18.51 13.23
CA PHE A 82 -10.05 -19.04 11.87
C PHE A 82 -10.69 -18.10 10.84
N ALA A 83 -11.93 -17.67 11.05
CA ALA A 83 -12.64 -16.76 10.15
C ALA A 83 -11.91 -15.41 9.97
N LEU A 84 -11.30 -14.90 11.05
CA LEU A 84 -10.52 -13.66 11.01
C LEU A 84 -9.22 -13.83 10.21
N LYS A 85 -8.48 -14.92 10.46
CA LYS A 85 -7.26 -15.27 9.71
C LYS A 85 -7.58 -15.55 8.24
N PHE A 86 -8.68 -16.26 7.95
CA PHE A 86 -9.17 -16.55 6.61
C PHE A 86 -9.46 -15.25 5.83
N THR A 87 -10.07 -14.27 6.48
CA THR A 87 -10.30 -12.94 5.89
C THR A 87 -8.98 -12.26 5.52
N ALA A 88 -7.99 -12.25 6.42
CA ALA A 88 -6.68 -11.68 6.13
C ALA A 88 -5.95 -12.44 5.00
N ALA A 89 -6.09 -13.75 4.93
CA ALA A 89 -5.50 -14.57 3.88
C ALA A 89 -6.09 -14.20 2.51
N ILE A 90 -7.42 -14.00 2.41
CA ILE A 90 -8.07 -13.52 1.18
C ILE A 90 -7.48 -12.19 0.74
N TRP A 91 -7.41 -11.19 1.63
CA TRP A 91 -6.80 -9.89 1.32
C TRP A 91 -5.35 -10.03 0.86
N GLY A 92 -4.60 -10.94 1.51
CA GLY A 92 -3.24 -11.27 1.14
C GLY A 92 -3.11 -11.86 -0.27
N ILE A 93 -4.03 -12.74 -0.66
CA ILE A 93 -4.05 -13.40 -1.97
C ILE A 93 -4.45 -12.42 -3.06
N ILE A 94 -5.54 -11.65 -2.88
CA ILE A 94 -6.02 -10.71 -3.91
C ILE A 94 -5.04 -9.57 -4.17
N THR A 95 -4.19 -9.23 -3.20
CA THR A 95 -3.12 -8.23 -3.37
C THR A 95 -2.18 -8.60 -4.53
N ILE A 96 -1.98 -9.88 -4.82
CA ILE A 96 -1.02 -10.35 -5.84
C ILE A 96 -1.46 -9.97 -7.26
N PRO A 97 -2.64 -10.41 -7.76
CA PRO A 97 -3.10 -10.00 -9.09
C PRO A 97 -3.39 -8.50 -9.18
N ILE A 98 -3.79 -7.86 -8.07
CA ILE A 98 -3.98 -6.41 -8.03
C ILE A 98 -2.66 -5.67 -8.20
N THR A 99 -1.60 -6.09 -7.50
CA THR A 99 -0.27 -5.49 -7.64
C THR A 99 0.26 -5.72 -9.04
N PHE A 100 0.13 -6.93 -9.61
CA PHE A 100 0.45 -7.17 -11.02
C PHE A 100 -0.25 -6.14 -11.93
N PHE A 101 -1.57 -5.99 -11.79
CA PHE A 101 -2.35 -5.01 -12.55
C PHE A 101 -1.81 -3.59 -12.36
N ALA A 102 -1.57 -3.15 -11.12
CA ALA A 102 -1.10 -1.82 -10.80
C ALA A 102 0.25 -1.52 -11.45
N ILE A 103 1.24 -2.42 -11.32
CA ILE A 103 2.55 -2.27 -11.95
C ILE A 103 2.42 -2.21 -13.47
N ARG A 104 1.58 -3.06 -14.08
CA ARG A 104 1.32 -3.03 -15.53
C ARG A 104 0.82 -1.66 -16.00
N GLN A 105 -0.04 -0.98 -15.24
CA GLN A 105 -0.58 0.33 -15.62
C GLN A 105 0.41 1.47 -15.34
N VAL A 106 1.06 1.47 -14.17
CA VAL A 106 2.06 2.48 -13.78
C VAL A 106 3.23 2.45 -14.77
N LEU A 107 3.80 1.27 -15.02
CA LEU A 107 4.96 1.09 -15.89
C LEU A 107 4.60 0.74 -17.33
N LYS A 108 3.38 1.01 -17.81
CA LYS A 108 2.95 0.65 -19.18
C LYS A 108 3.89 1.10 -20.30
N HIS A 109 4.59 2.21 -20.09
CA HIS A 109 5.56 2.78 -21.02
C HIS A 109 6.91 2.03 -21.04
N HIS A 110 7.21 1.23 -20.03
CA HIS A 110 8.45 0.48 -19.93
C HIS A 110 8.38 -0.78 -20.79
N ARG A 111 9.40 -1.02 -21.64
CA ARG A 111 9.47 -2.18 -22.56
C ARG A 111 9.27 -3.52 -21.84
N HIS A 112 9.83 -3.64 -20.64
CA HIS A 112 9.83 -4.86 -19.83
C HIS A 112 8.71 -4.89 -18.77
N SER A 113 7.66 -4.08 -18.93
CA SER A 113 6.63 -3.91 -17.91
C SER A 113 5.87 -5.19 -17.56
N HIS A 114 5.77 -6.19 -18.45
CA HIS A 114 5.16 -7.48 -18.12
C HIS A 114 6.05 -8.28 -17.18
N PHE A 115 7.34 -8.35 -17.51
CA PHE A 115 8.35 -9.00 -16.67
C PHE A 115 8.41 -8.33 -15.29
N ILE A 116 8.51 -7.01 -15.22
CA ILE A 116 8.54 -6.30 -13.94
C ILE A 116 7.28 -6.59 -13.13
N ALA A 117 6.09 -6.52 -13.74
CA ALA A 117 4.84 -6.76 -13.02
C ALA A 117 4.72 -8.20 -12.49
N ILE A 118 5.11 -9.21 -13.28
CA ILE A 118 5.03 -10.61 -12.83
C ILE A 118 6.07 -10.88 -11.75
N THR A 119 7.29 -10.34 -11.87
CA THR A 119 8.35 -10.45 -10.86
C THR A 119 7.96 -9.78 -9.55
N VAL A 120 7.35 -8.58 -9.60
CA VAL A 120 6.79 -7.92 -8.42
C VAL A 120 5.71 -8.77 -7.76
N ALA A 121 4.79 -9.34 -8.55
CA ALA A 121 3.73 -10.21 -8.04
C ALA A 121 4.31 -11.46 -7.36
N THR A 122 5.35 -12.07 -7.95
CA THR A 122 6.11 -13.16 -7.33
C THR A 122 6.72 -12.74 -6.00
N PHE A 123 7.42 -11.61 -5.95
CA PHE A 123 8.00 -11.12 -4.69
C PHE A 123 6.94 -10.87 -3.60
N VAL A 124 5.79 -10.27 -3.94
CA VAL A 124 4.68 -10.10 -2.97
C VAL A 124 4.08 -11.44 -2.54
N ALA A 125 3.96 -12.39 -3.45
CA ALA A 125 3.41 -13.72 -3.16
C ALA A 125 4.24 -14.48 -2.12
N PHE A 126 5.57 -14.39 -2.23
CA PHE A 126 6.53 -15.14 -1.41
C PHE A 126 7.26 -14.29 -0.36
N SER A 127 6.94 -13.00 -0.24
CA SER A 127 7.52 -12.14 0.81
C SER A 127 7.12 -12.66 2.18
N PHE A 128 8.13 -12.92 3.03
CA PHE A 128 7.94 -13.36 4.41
C PHE A 128 6.99 -12.42 5.17
N THR A 129 7.28 -11.12 5.18
CA THR A 129 6.48 -10.12 5.92
C THR A 129 5.04 -10.08 5.40
N HIS A 130 4.82 -10.07 4.09
CA HIS A 130 3.45 -10.06 3.56
C HIS A 130 2.70 -11.36 3.86
N LEU A 131 3.36 -12.52 3.77
CA LEU A 131 2.81 -13.83 4.11
C LEU A 131 2.37 -13.88 5.58
N VAL A 132 3.27 -13.53 6.49
CA VAL A 132 3.03 -13.56 7.94
C VAL A 132 1.85 -12.66 8.31
N TRP A 133 1.80 -11.42 7.79
CA TRP A 133 0.70 -10.50 8.05
C TRP A 133 -0.63 -10.94 7.43
N SER A 134 -0.60 -11.71 6.34
CA SER A 134 -1.80 -12.32 5.76
C SER A 134 -2.39 -13.44 6.62
N ARG A 135 -1.69 -13.90 7.67
CA ARG A 135 -2.09 -15.06 8.49
C ARG A 135 -2.53 -14.70 9.92
N PHE A 136 -2.49 -13.43 10.31
CA PHE A 136 -2.82 -13.00 11.69
C PHE A 136 -4.24 -12.44 11.88
N GLY A 137 -4.91 -11.94 10.83
CA GLY A 137 -6.22 -11.28 11.02
C GLY A 137 -6.12 -9.79 11.41
N LEU A 138 -5.11 -9.09 10.88
CA LEU A 138 -4.85 -7.68 11.20
C LEU A 138 -5.18 -6.76 10.01
N ARG A 139 -5.77 -5.61 10.32
CA ARG A 139 -6.35 -4.68 9.34
C ARG A 139 -5.38 -4.10 8.30
N ALA A 140 -4.09 -4.00 8.63
CA ALA A 140 -3.06 -3.47 7.74
C ALA A 140 -2.99 -4.20 6.40
N ILE A 141 -3.38 -5.49 6.36
CA ILE A 141 -3.34 -6.32 5.14
C ILE A 141 -4.22 -5.79 4.01
N THR A 142 -5.25 -4.99 4.32
CA THR A 142 -6.15 -4.42 3.31
C THR A 142 -5.53 -3.25 2.54
N GLN A 143 -4.56 -2.55 3.15
CA GLN A 143 -3.99 -1.33 2.59
C GLN A 143 -3.29 -1.58 1.24
N PRO A 144 -2.39 -2.58 1.08
CA PRO A 144 -1.71 -2.81 -0.19
C PRO A 144 -2.65 -3.08 -1.36
N ALA A 145 -3.66 -3.92 -1.18
CA ALA A 145 -4.62 -4.23 -2.23
C ALA A 145 -5.35 -2.97 -2.71
N ILE A 146 -5.99 -2.24 -1.79
CA ILE A 146 -6.85 -1.11 -2.16
C ILE A 146 -6.03 0.03 -2.77
N GLN A 147 -4.88 0.36 -2.16
CA GLN A 147 -4.03 1.43 -2.68
C GLN A 147 -3.41 1.07 -4.04
N ALA A 148 -2.97 -0.18 -4.24
CA ALA A 148 -2.45 -0.63 -5.53
C ALA A 148 -3.52 -0.56 -6.62
N LEU A 149 -4.76 -1.00 -6.32
CA LEU A 149 -5.86 -0.94 -7.26
C LEU A 149 -6.23 0.51 -7.62
N ALA A 150 -6.30 1.40 -6.62
CA ALA A 150 -6.58 2.83 -6.82
C ALA A 150 -5.56 3.47 -7.75
N ILE A 151 -4.26 3.24 -7.50
CA ILE A 151 -3.17 3.78 -8.31
C ILE A 151 -3.14 3.14 -9.71
N GLY A 152 -3.34 1.83 -9.80
CA GLY A 152 -3.41 1.12 -11.08
C GLY A 152 -4.51 1.67 -11.99
N LEU A 153 -5.70 1.90 -11.43
CA LEU A 153 -6.81 2.52 -12.15
C LEU A 153 -6.54 3.98 -12.49
N LEU A 154 -5.88 4.75 -11.60
CA LEU A 154 -5.48 6.13 -11.89
C LEU A 154 -4.59 6.19 -13.13
N PHE A 155 -3.53 5.38 -13.18
CA PHE A 155 -2.61 5.37 -14.33
C PHE A 155 -3.26 4.78 -15.58
N ARG A 156 -4.22 3.86 -15.45
CA ARG A 156 -5.04 3.42 -16.59
C ARG A 156 -5.89 4.57 -17.13
N ALA A 157 -6.53 5.33 -16.24
CA ALA A 157 -7.36 6.48 -16.57
C ALA A 157 -6.55 7.58 -17.25
N LEU A 158 -5.40 7.96 -16.67
CA LEU A 158 -4.48 8.96 -17.21
C LEU A 158 -4.00 8.60 -18.63
N ARG A 159 -3.78 7.31 -18.92
CA ARG A 159 -3.26 6.86 -20.22
C ARG A 159 -4.33 6.68 -21.29
N HIS A 160 -5.56 6.36 -20.89
CA HIS A 160 -6.66 6.02 -21.80
C HIS A 160 -7.80 7.03 -21.82
N ASN A 161 -7.75 8.08 -20.99
CA ASN A 161 -8.81 9.08 -20.82
C ASN A 161 -10.19 8.46 -20.59
N LYS A 162 -10.25 7.48 -19.69
CA LYS A 162 -11.50 6.81 -19.31
C LYS A 162 -12.07 7.44 -18.05
N SER A 163 -13.09 8.29 -18.17
CA SER A 163 -13.70 8.99 -17.03
C SER A 163 -14.24 8.03 -15.95
N ARG A 164 -14.72 6.85 -16.34
CA ARG A 164 -15.11 5.79 -15.38
C ARG A 164 -13.95 5.31 -14.52
N ASP A 165 -12.75 5.21 -15.09
CA ASP A 165 -11.56 4.78 -14.34
C ASP A 165 -11.10 5.87 -13.37
N PHE A 166 -11.30 7.16 -13.70
CA PHE A 166 -11.08 8.25 -12.75
C PHE A 166 -12.03 8.16 -11.55
N LEU A 167 -13.34 7.97 -11.79
CA LEU A 167 -14.32 7.80 -10.73
C LEU A 167 -13.98 6.59 -9.83
N LEU A 168 -13.72 5.42 -10.44
CA LEU A 168 -13.35 4.21 -9.71
C LEU A 168 -12.04 4.36 -8.93
N SER A 169 -11.04 5.02 -9.52
CA SER A 169 -9.79 5.33 -8.82
C SER A 169 -10.03 6.25 -7.62
N GLY A 170 -10.86 7.27 -7.77
CA GLY A 170 -11.28 8.16 -6.69
C GLY A 170 -11.96 7.41 -5.54
N LEU A 171 -12.97 6.59 -5.86
CA LEU A 171 -13.70 5.76 -4.87
C LEU A 171 -12.72 4.88 -4.07
N LEU A 172 -11.80 4.20 -4.76
CA LEU A 172 -10.81 3.33 -4.11
C LEU A 172 -9.73 4.11 -3.34
N LEU A 173 -9.37 5.31 -3.80
CA LEU A 173 -8.48 6.18 -3.05
C LEU A 173 -9.15 6.62 -1.74
N GLY A 174 -10.43 6.97 -1.77
CA GLY A 174 -11.22 7.24 -0.56
C GLY A 174 -11.32 6.01 0.34
N LEU A 175 -11.50 4.83 -0.25
CA LEU A 175 -11.53 3.56 0.48
C LEU A 175 -10.19 3.24 1.16
N THR A 176 -9.08 3.72 0.61
CA THR A 176 -7.74 3.53 1.21
C THR A 176 -7.65 4.18 2.60
N PHE A 177 -8.39 5.26 2.88
CA PHE A 177 -8.46 5.85 4.22
C PHE A 177 -9.22 5.00 5.24
N HIS A 178 -9.94 3.98 4.79
CA HIS A 178 -10.65 3.02 5.65
C HIS A 178 -9.84 1.75 5.92
N THR A 179 -8.59 1.63 5.43
CA THR A 179 -7.77 0.42 5.60
C THR A 179 -6.95 0.44 6.90
N TYR A 180 -6.02 1.39 6.99
CA TYR A 180 -5.01 1.47 8.05
C TYR A 180 -4.48 2.89 8.17
N LEU A 181 -4.03 3.26 9.38
CA LEU A 181 -3.59 4.61 9.71
C LEU A 181 -2.51 5.14 8.75
N ALA A 182 -1.56 4.28 8.33
CA ALA A 182 -0.50 4.67 7.41
C ALA A 182 -1.01 5.10 6.02
N ALA A 183 -2.27 4.84 5.66
CA ALA A 183 -2.87 5.36 4.43
C ALA A 183 -2.91 6.91 4.40
N ARG A 184 -2.87 7.58 5.55
CA ARG A 184 -2.97 9.04 5.63
C ARG A 184 -1.80 9.79 4.98
N VAL A 185 -0.67 9.13 4.75
CA VAL A 185 0.46 9.73 4.01
C VAL A 185 0.33 9.60 2.49
N LEU A 186 -0.63 8.81 1.97
CA LEU A 186 -0.83 8.60 0.53
C LEU A 186 -1.06 9.91 -0.27
N PRO A 187 -1.83 10.90 0.22
CA PRO A 187 -1.96 12.19 -0.48
C PRO A 187 -0.62 12.85 -0.76
N LEU A 188 0.35 12.76 0.14
CA LEU A 188 1.68 13.33 -0.06
C LEU A 188 2.39 12.67 -1.26
N ALA A 189 2.34 11.34 -1.37
CA ALA A 189 2.91 10.62 -2.51
C ALA A 189 2.23 11.02 -3.83
N LEU A 190 0.90 11.16 -3.84
CA LEU A 190 0.15 11.57 -5.03
C LEU A 190 0.41 13.02 -5.44
N LEU A 191 0.42 13.94 -4.48
CA LEU A 191 0.68 15.36 -4.73
C LEU A 191 2.04 15.55 -5.39
N ILE A 192 3.10 14.98 -4.82
CA ILE A 192 4.46 15.11 -5.36
C ILE A 192 4.57 14.39 -6.71
N SER A 193 4.07 13.16 -6.82
CA SER A 193 4.21 12.37 -8.05
C SER A 193 3.42 12.92 -9.23
N CYS A 194 2.30 13.62 -8.99
CA CYS A 194 1.50 14.22 -10.04
C CYS A 194 1.95 15.63 -10.45
N LEU A 195 2.96 16.22 -9.79
CA LEU A 195 3.52 17.53 -10.16
C LEU A 195 3.90 17.65 -11.64
N PRO A 196 4.54 16.66 -12.30
CA PRO A 196 4.86 16.75 -13.73
C PRO A 196 3.60 16.93 -14.60
N ILE A 197 2.49 16.30 -14.22
CA ILE A 197 1.20 16.43 -14.92
C ILE A 197 0.60 17.82 -14.65
N ALA A 198 0.61 18.28 -13.38
CA ALA A 198 0.11 19.59 -13.00
C ALA A 198 0.86 20.74 -13.72
N ILE A 199 2.20 20.70 -13.71
CA ILE A 199 3.06 21.68 -14.40
C ILE A 199 2.79 21.67 -15.91
N SER A 200 2.50 20.51 -16.48
CA SER A 200 2.22 20.37 -17.92
C SER A 200 0.98 21.13 -18.38
N TYR A 201 -0.01 21.40 -17.51
CA TYR A 201 -1.16 22.24 -17.88
C TYR A 201 -0.77 23.68 -18.18
N PHE A 202 0.30 24.19 -17.58
CA PHE A 202 0.79 25.56 -17.82
C PHE A 202 1.65 25.66 -19.08
N ASN A 203 2.13 24.53 -19.62
CA ASN A 203 2.94 24.50 -20.83
C ASN A 203 2.10 24.19 -22.08
N LYS A 204 1.84 25.21 -22.92
CA LYS A 204 1.05 25.07 -24.15
C LYS A 204 1.61 24.03 -25.13
N SER A 205 2.94 23.91 -25.24
CA SER A 205 3.58 22.95 -26.15
C SER A 205 3.33 21.51 -25.71
N ILE A 206 3.53 21.23 -24.42
CA ILE A 206 3.29 19.90 -23.84
C ILE A 206 1.81 19.52 -23.95
N ARG A 207 0.87 20.45 -23.72
CA ARG A 207 -0.56 20.21 -23.90
C ARG A 207 -0.97 19.86 -25.33
N LYS A 208 -0.31 20.45 -26.33
CA LYS A 208 -0.56 20.11 -27.75
C LYS A 208 -0.02 18.73 -28.09
N GLN A 209 1.11 18.35 -27.51
CA GLN A 209 1.78 17.09 -27.80
C GLN A 209 1.20 15.90 -27.03
N TRP A 210 0.78 16.12 -25.78
CA TRP A 210 0.31 15.08 -24.87
C TRP A 210 -1.11 15.36 -24.42
N ARG A 211 -1.98 14.34 -24.54
CA ARG A 211 -3.35 14.41 -24.03
C ARG A 211 -3.34 14.33 -22.51
N LEU A 212 -3.49 15.49 -21.85
CA LEU A 212 -3.68 15.57 -20.40
C LEU A 212 -5.15 15.28 -20.04
N PRO A 213 -5.43 14.89 -18.78
CA PRO A 213 -6.81 14.70 -18.30
C PRO A 213 -7.67 15.95 -18.51
N LEU A 214 -8.96 15.77 -18.72
CA LEU A 214 -9.89 16.89 -18.81
C LEU A 214 -10.34 17.32 -17.41
N ARG A 215 -10.88 18.54 -17.30
CA ARG A 215 -11.47 19.02 -16.03
C ARG A 215 -12.56 18.07 -15.52
N GLY A 216 -13.39 17.54 -16.42
CA GLY A 216 -14.43 16.57 -16.08
C GLY A 216 -13.87 15.27 -15.48
N ASP A 217 -12.72 14.80 -15.96
CA ASP A 217 -12.05 13.62 -15.42
C ASP A 217 -11.56 13.84 -13.98
N LEU A 218 -10.97 15.01 -13.72
CA LEU A 218 -10.53 15.38 -12.38
C LEU A 218 -11.72 15.52 -11.42
N VAL A 219 -12.84 16.09 -11.89
CA VAL A 219 -14.08 16.17 -11.11
C VAL A 219 -14.59 14.77 -10.77
N GLN A 220 -14.63 13.84 -11.72
CA GLN A 220 -15.03 12.44 -11.47
C GLN A 220 -14.15 11.76 -10.40
N PHE A 221 -12.84 11.97 -10.47
CA PHE A 221 -11.91 11.45 -9.45
C PHE A 221 -12.16 12.06 -8.07
N VAL A 222 -12.29 13.39 -7.98
CA VAL A 222 -12.55 14.08 -6.70
C VAL A 222 -13.90 13.68 -6.13
N LEU A 223 -14.94 13.58 -6.95
CA LEU A 223 -16.26 13.11 -6.51
C LEU A 223 -16.20 11.68 -5.96
N GLY A 224 -15.54 10.77 -6.66
CA GLY A 224 -15.35 9.40 -6.17
C GLY A 224 -14.63 9.35 -4.82
N LEU A 225 -13.54 10.12 -4.69
CA LEU A 225 -12.81 10.26 -3.43
C LEU A 225 -13.72 10.75 -2.30
N LEU A 226 -14.41 11.87 -2.53
CA LEU A 226 -15.27 12.51 -1.54
C LEU A 226 -16.40 11.59 -1.08
N ILE A 227 -17.07 10.88 -1.99
CA ILE A 227 -18.18 9.97 -1.65
C ILE A 227 -17.78 8.95 -0.57
N VAL A 228 -16.57 8.38 -0.68
CA VAL A 228 -16.14 7.30 0.23
C VAL A 228 -15.45 7.84 1.49
N ILE A 229 -14.69 8.93 1.39
CA ILE A 229 -13.98 9.50 2.54
C ILE A 229 -14.89 10.38 3.42
N MET A 230 -16.00 10.91 2.89
CA MET A 230 -16.86 11.87 3.61
C MET A 230 -17.31 11.39 4.99
N PRO A 231 -17.78 10.13 5.19
CA PRO A 231 -18.18 9.68 6.52
C PRO A 231 -17.05 9.81 7.54
N LEU A 232 -15.81 9.51 7.13
CA LEU A 232 -14.64 9.59 7.99
C LEU A 232 -14.26 11.05 8.29
N ILE A 233 -14.38 11.95 7.30
CA ILE A 233 -14.21 13.39 7.49
C ILE A 233 -15.21 13.92 8.52
N LEU A 234 -16.49 13.57 8.38
CA LEU A 234 -17.55 13.99 9.30
C LEU A 234 -17.31 13.44 10.71
N HIS A 235 -16.88 12.18 10.83
CA HIS A 235 -16.52 11.57 12.11
C HIS A 235 -15.40 12.34 12.82
N PHE A 236 -14.29 12.64 12.12
CA PHE A 236 -13.18 13.39 12.70
C PHE A 236 -13.47 14.88 12.90
N TYR A 237 -14.42 15.45 12.17
CA TYR A 237 -14.91 16.79 12.47
C TYR A 237 -15.65 16.82 13.81
N GLN A 238 -16.43 15.79 14.12
CA GLN A 238 -17.15 15.65 15.39
C GLN A 238 -16.23 15.20 16.55
N HIS A 239 -15.18 14.42 16.25
CA HIS A 239 -14.24 13.86 17.22
C HIS A 239 -12.78 14.15 16.83
N PRO A 240 -12.34 15.42 16.79
CA PRO A 240 -11.04 15.82 16.27
C PRO A 240 -9.85 15.16 16.99
N GLN A 241 -9.99 14.90 18.29
CA GLN A 241 -8.98 14.22 19.10
C GLN A 241 -8.63 12.82 18.57
N GLU A 242 -9.59 12.09 18.01
CA GLU A 242 -9.39 10.73 17.53
C GLU A 242 -8.50 10.67 16.28
N PHE A 243 -8.44 11.78 15.51
CA PHE A 243 -7.57 11.87 14.36
C PHE A 243 -6.09 11.80 14.77
N LEU A 244 -5.70 12.53 15.81
CA LEU A 244 -4.30 12.62 16.22
C LEU A 244 -3.92 11.65 17.34
N THR A 245 -4.88 11.02 18.03
CA THR A 245 -4.64 10.17 19.21
C THR A 245 -3.47 9.20 18.99
N ARG A 246 -3.52 8.38 17.93
CA ARG A 246 -2.47 7.40 17.68
C ARG A 246 -1.14 8.01 17.24
N ILE A 247 -1.19 9.14 16.51
CA ILE A 247 0.01 9.85 16.05
C ILE A 247 0.74 10.46 17.25
N ASN A 248 0.01 11.10 18.17
CA ASN A 248 0.57 11.72 19.36
C ASN A 248 1.11 10.69 20.37
N GLN A 249 0.55 9.48 20.40
CA GLN A 249 1.05 8.41 21.28
C GLN A 249 2.41 7.86 20.86
N VAL A 250 2.67 7.79 19.55
CA VAL A 250 3.88 7.12 19.02
C VAL A 250 4.90 8.08 18.43
N GLY A 251 4.45 9.29 18.07
CA GLY A 251 5.21 10.33 17.38
C GLY A 251 6.17 11.09 18.29
N PRO A 252 7.25 11.66 17.75
CA PRO A 252 8.20 12.47 18.53
C PRO A 252 7.50 13.71 19.12
N ILE A 253 7.94 14.13 20.29
CA ILE A 253 7.55 15.40 20.93
C ILE A 253 8.62 16.48 20.69
N ALA A 254 8.22 17.73 20.87
CA ALA A 254 9.10 18.88 20.63
C ALA A 254 10.38 18.77 21.48
N GLY A 255 11.54 18.87 20.82
CA GLY A 255 12.86 18.72 21.46
C GLY A 255 13.55 17.37 21.20
N GLU A 256 12.86 16.37 20.64
CA GLU A 256 13.42 15.02 20.42
C GLU A 256 14.04 14.83 19.01
N THR A 257 14.86 15.77 18.56
CA THR A 257 15.48 15.71 17.21
C THR A 257 16.34 14.46 17.00
N ASP A 258 16.97 13.97 18.06
CA ASP A 258 17.78 12.76 18.03
C ASP A 258 16.94 11.51 17.79
N LEU A 259 15.73 11.45 18.36
CA LEU A 259 14.81 10.34 18.12
C LEU A 259 14.28 10.36 16.68
N ILE A 260 14.03 11.53 16.10
CA ILE A 260 13.64 11.64 14.68
C ILE A 260 14.76 11.09 13.79
N THR A 261 16.01 11.45 14.08
CA THR A 261 17.17 10.99 13.31
C THR A 261 17.35 9.47 13.44
N LYS A 262 17.27 8.93 14.67
CA LYS A 262 17.26 7.48 14.92
C LYS A 262 16.09 6.80 14.20
N GLY A 263 14.93 7.45 14.21
CA GLY A 263 13.70 7.09 13.52
C GLY A 263 13.90 6.86 12.02
N ILE A 264 14.49 7.85 11.35
CA ILE A 264 14.79 7.80 9.92
C ILE A 264 15.84 6.72 9.64
N ILE A 265 16.91 6.64 10.43
CA ILE A 265 17.98 5.65 10.26
C ILE A 265 17.42 4.23 10.42
N GLY A 266 16.64 3.95 11.46
CA GLY A 266 16.05 2.62 11.67
C GLY A 266 14.98 2.28 10.64
N ALA A 267 14.20 3.25 10.16
CA ALA A 267 13.25 3.03 9.06
C ALA A 267 13.95 2.68 7.74
N LEU A 268 15.10 3.29 7.43
CA LEU A 268 15.92 2.88 6.29
C LEU A 268 16.62 1.54 6.57
N GLY A 269 17.09 1.36 7.80
CA GLY A 269 17.77 0.17 8.29
C GLY A 269 16.91 -1.09 8.22
N MET A 270 15.60 -1.02 8.47
CA MET A 270 14.71 -2.19 8.39
C MET A 270 14.65 -2.83 7.00
N LEU A 271 15.04 -2.10 5.95
CA LEU A 271 15.12 -2.66 4.61
C LEU A 271 16.31 -3.62 4.44
N PHE A 272 17.45 -3.36 5.10
CA PHE A 272 18.73 -4.02 4.76
C PHE A 272 19.64 -4.40 5.93
N VAL A 273 19.48 -3.78 7.11
CA VAL A 273 20.41 -3.87 8.25
C VAL A 273 19.78 -4.57 9.45
N SER A 274 18.70 -4.02 10.01
CA SER A 274 17.98 -4.62 11.14
C SER A 274 16.51 -4.22 11.14
N GLY A 275 15.63 -5.23 11.18
CA GLY A 275 14.18 -5.09 11.14
C GLY A 275 13.52 -4.82 12.50
N GLU A 276 12.22 -5.15 12.60
CA GLU A 276 11.47 -5.02 13.86
C GLU A 276 12.04 -6.02 14.91
N PRO A 277 12.39 -5.56 16.13
CA PRO A 277 13.05 -6.39 17.14
C PRO A 277 12.08 -7.33 17.88
N TYR A 278 10.76 -7.14 17.73
CA TYR A 278 9.76 -7.93 18.45
C TYR A 278 9.41 -9.22 17.70
N ASP A 279 9.17 -10.28 18.48
CA ASP A 279 8.80 -11.61 18.01
C ASP A 279 7.29 -11.80 17.75
N ARG A 280 6.46 -10.76 17.96
CA ARG A 280 5.00 -10.86 17.83
C ARG A 280 4.49 -11.12 16.41
N PHE A 281 5.09 -10.49 15.40
CA PHE A 281 4.64 -10.51 14.00
C PHE A 281 5.80 -10.54 12.99
N ASN A 282 7.02 -10.77 13.47
CA ASN A 282 8.24 -10.85 12.67
C ASN A 282 9.20 -11.84 13.34
N ILE A 283 10.21 -12.29 12.60
CA ILE A 283 11.42 -12.83 13.24
C ILE A 283 12.22 -11.61 13.73
N PRO A 284 12.65 -11.56 15.01
CA PRO A 284 13.43 -10.45 15.54
C PRO A 284 14.58 -10.04 14.62
N ASP A 285 14.70 -8.74 14.37
CA ASP A 285 15.74 -8.09 13.56
C ASP A 285 15.78 -8.52 12.08
N LYS A 286 14.86 -9.40 11.65
CA LYS A 286 14.78 -9.82 10.25
C LYS A 286 14.44 -8.62 9.37
N THR A 287 15.37 -8.31 8.46
CA THR A 287 15.24 -7.29 7.44
C THR A 287 14.15 -7.64 6.43
N LEU A 288 13.60 -6.61 5.79
CA LEU A 288 12.59 -6.78 4.75
C LEU A 288 13.16 -7.49 3.51
N PHE A 289 14.42 -7.22 3.18
CA PHE A 289 15.14 -7.84 2.09
C PHE A 289 16.33 -8.66 2.59
N ASP A 290 16.48 -9.85 2.02
CA ASP A 290 17.75 -10.60 2.09
C ASP A 290 18.84 -9.88 1.26
N PRO A 291 20.13 -10.22 1.45
CA PRO A 291 21.23 -9.54 0.77
C PRO A 291 21.11 -9.48 -0.76
N ILE A 292 20.58 -10.54 -1.41
CA ILE A 292 20.44 -10.58 -2.87
C ILE A 292 19.34 -9.63 -3.30
N THR A 293 18.15 -9.73 -2.69
CA THR A 293 17.04 -8.82 -3.01
C THR A 293 17.39 -7.36 -2.67
N ALA A 294 18.18 -7.13 -1.63
CA ALA A 294 18.70 -5.82 -1.25
C ALA A 294 19.61 -5.21 -2.34
N SER A 295 20.58 -5.98 -2.85
CA SER A 295 21.45 -5.52 -3.94
C SER A 295 20.66 -5.19 -5.20
N LEU A 296 19.69 -6.05 -5.57
CA LEU A 296 18.80 -5.80 -6.71
C LEU A 296 17.93 -4.57 -6.49
N PHE A 297 17.43 -4.36 -5.26
CA PHE A 297 16.68 -3.16 -4.89
C PHE A 297 17.53 -1.91 -5.09
N LEU A 298 18.75 -1.87 -4.57
CA LEU A 298 19.63 -0.70 -4.70
C LEU A 298 19.95 -0.40 -6.16
N LEU A 299 20.30 -1.43 -6.95
CA LEU A 299 20.56 -1.28 -8.38
C LEU A 299 19.33 -0.74 -9.13
N GLY A 300 18.15 -1.33 -8.90
CA GLY A 300 16.92 -0.89 -9.54
C GLY A 300 16.48 0.52 -9.13
N LEU A 301 16.70 0.90 -7.88
CA LEU A 301 16.45 2.26 -7.39
C LEU A 301 17.39 3.26 -8.07
N LEU A 302 18.68 2.95 -8.15
CA LEU A 302 19.67 3.78 -8.86
C LEU A 302 19.32 3.95 -10.34
N ILE A 303 18.97 2.86 -11.03
CA ILE A 303 18.52 2.91 -12.44
C ILE A 303 17.28 3.80 -12.59
N THR A 304 16.32 3.69 -11.67
CA THR A 304 15.08 4.47 -11.69
C THR A 304 15.35 5.97 -11.49
N ILE A 305 16.19 6.33 -10.52
CA ILE A 305 16.60 7.72 -10.24
C ILE A 305 17.42 8.29 -11.40
N TRP A 306 18.35 7.52 -11.95
CA TRP A 306 19.16 7.93 -13.09
C TRP A 306 18.31 8.23 -14.33
N LYS A 307 17.37 7.34 -14.67
CA LYS A 307 16.41 7.55 -15.78
C LYS A 307 15.54 8.80 -15.54
N LEU A 308 15.05 9.00 -14.32
CA LEU A 308 14.28 10.18 -13.96
C LEU A 308 15.10 11.48 -14.12
N SER A 309 16.39 11.44 -13.79
CA SER A 309 17.31 12.59 -13.86
C SER A 309 17.67 12.97 -15.29
N ILE A 310 17.93 11.99 -16.16
CA ILE A 310 18.18 12.23 -17.60
C ILE A 310 16.92 12.74 -18.29
N SER A 311 15.75 12.16 -17.97
CA SER A 311 14.47 12.58 -18.52
C SER A 311 14.13 14.04 -18.21
N ARG A 312 14.64 14.60 -17.10
CA ARG A 312 14.50 16.03 -16.75
C ARG A 312 15.46 16.93 -17.53
N LYS A 313 16.69 16.46 -17.81
CA LYS A 313 17.72 17.23 -18.53
C LYS A 313 17.43 17.36 -20.03
N SER A 314 16.82 16.34 -20.62
CA SER A 314 16.26 16.45 -21.97
C SER A 314 15.05 17.37 -21.92
N LYS A 315 15.25 18.69 -22.16
CA LYS A 315 14.19 19.70 -22.29
C LYS A 315 13.14 19.33 -23.36
N SER A 316 13.41 18.31 -24.18
CA SER A 316 12.46 17.71 -25.11
C SER A 316 11.52 16.74 -24.41
N THR A 317 10.30 17.21 -24.13
CA THR A 317 9.06 16.47 -24.37
C THR A 317 8.87 15.08 -23.75
N SER A 318 9.50 14.78 -22.62
CA SER A 318 9.17 13.53 -21.89
C SER A 318 7.69 13.52 -21.48
N ASN A 319 6.99 12.44 -21.82
CA ASN A 319 5.57 12.27 -21.50
C ASN A 319 5.36 12.48 -19.99
N PRO A 320 4.56 13.48 -19.56
CA PRO A 320 4.45 13.83 -18.14
C PRO A 320 3.84 12.72 -17.28
N ILE A 321 3.03 11.84 -17.86
CA ILE A 321 2.45 10.67 -17.17
C ILE A 321 3.54 9.63 -16.90
N ASN A 322 4.52 9.48 -17.80
CA ASN A 322 5.65 8.57 -17.57
C ASN A 322 6.58 9.12 -16.48
N THR A 323 6.85 10.42 -16.51
CA THR A 323 7.61 11.10 -15.45
C THR A 323 6.92 10.99 -14.10
N ALA A 324 5.59 11.17 -14.06
CA ALA A 324 4.79 10.98 -12.86
C ALA A 324 4.82 9.54 -12.33
N ALA A 325 4.77 8.54 -13.23
CA ALA A 325 4.90 7.13 -12.85
C ALA A 325 6.24 6.82 -12.19
N MET A 326 7.35 7.31 -12.76
CA MET A 326 8.69 7.10 -12.20
C MET A 326 8.89 7.85 -10.90
N LEU A 327 8.40 9.10 -10.82
CA LEU A 327 8.45 9.91 -9.60
C LEU A 327 7.61 9.28 -8.49
N LEU A 328 6.45 8.72 -8.79
CA LEU A 328 5.63 7.97 -7.84
C LEU A 328 6.45 6.86 -7.18
N LEU A 329 7.13 6.01 -7.95
CA LEU A 329 7.91 4.90 -7.40
C LEU A 329 8.97 5.39 -6.42
N VAL A 330 9.74 6.42 -6.80
CA VAL A 330 10.82 6.97 -5.98
C VAL A 330 10.28 7.64 -4.71
N VAL A 331 9.20 8.42 -4.82
CA VAL A 331 8.59 9.15 -3.69
C VAL A 331 7.82 8.20 -2.76
N TRP A 332 7.30 7.09 -3.29
CA TRP A 332 6.56 6.10 -2.50
C TRP A 332 7.39 5.58 -1.32
N LEU A 333 8.69 5.34 -1.53
CA LEU A 333 9.61 4.83 -0.52
C LEU A 333 9.69 5.75 0.72
N PRO A 334 10.18 7.00 0.64
CA PRO A 334 10.29 7.85 1.81
C PRO A 334 8.92 8.19 2.42
N VAL A 335 7.87 8.33 1.59
CA VAL A 335 6.53 8.65 2.11
C VAL A 335 5.98 7.51 2.97
N PHE A 336 6.07 6.25 2.53
CA PHE A 336 5.55 5.12 3.29
C PHE A 336 6.53 4.54 4.32
N LEU A 337 7.77 5.02 4.35
CA LEU A 337 8.66 4.87 5.49
C LEU A 337 8.38 5.89 6.61
N LEU A 338 7.75 7.02 6.30
CA LEU A 338 7.48 8.08 7.28
C LEU A 338 6.71 7.59 8.53
N PRO A 339 5.64 6.76 8.42
CA PRO A 339 4.91 6.31 9.60
C PRO A 339 5.75 5.46 10.54
N THR A 340 6.70 4.66 10.04
CA THR A 340 7.64 3.94 10.91
C THR A 340 8.76 4.85 11.40
N ALA A 341 9.25 5.78 10.58
CA ALA A 341 10.33 6.70 10.96
C ALA A 341 9.92 7.64 12.10
N LEU A 342 8.65 8.05 12.14
CA LEU A 342 8.15 8.93 13.19
C LEU A 342 7.66 8.19 14.43
N ALA A 343 7.46 6.88 14.39
CA ALA A 343 6.81 6.18 15.49
C ALA A 343 7.84 5.60 16.48
N VAL A 344 8.50 6.51 17.20
CA VAL A 344 9.70 6.28 18.02
C VAL A 344 9.43 5.95 19.49
N HIS A 345 8.22 6.21 20.00
CA HIS A 345 7.83 5.94 21.41
C HIS A 345 7.19 4.56 21.63
N GLU A 346 7.32 3.66 20.66
CA GLU A 346 6.85 2.28 20.75
C GLU A 346 7.82 1.35 19.99
N VAL A 347 7.38 0.14 19.62
CA VAL A 347 8.12 -0.78 18.76
C VAL A 347 8.62 -0.07 17.50
N PHE A 348 9.94 -0.02 17.37
CA PHE A 348 10.62 0.70 16.31
C PHE A 348 11.93 -0.03 15.91
N PRO A 349 12.26 -0.13 14.61
CA PRO A 349 11.37 0.14 13.47
C PRO A 349 10.18 -0.82 13.44
N SER A 350 9.13 -0.47 12.70
CA SER A 350 7.88 -1.23 12.68
C SER A 350 7.47 -1.62 11.27
N ASN A 351 7.44 -2.93 11.01
CA ASN A 351 7.09 -3.48 9.70
C ASN A 351 5.63 -3.16 9.32
N VAL A 352 4.73 -3.15 10.31
CA VAL A 352 3.32 -2.82 10.06
C VAL A 352 3.10 -1.37 9.69
N ARG A 353 3.85 -0.45 10.30
CA ARG A 353 3.74 0.98 9.98
C ARG A 353 4.27 1.28 8.58
N ALA A 354 5.19 0.45 8.09
CA ALA A 354 5.72 0.49 6.73
C ALA A 354 4.92 -0.36 5.72
N PHE A 355 3.78 -0.97 6.11
CA PHE A 355 3.06 -1.91 5.24
C PHE A 355 2.50 -1.25 3.97
N GLY A 356 2.39 0.07 3.96
CA GLY A 356 2.08 0.86 2.77
C GLY A 356 3.09 0.73 1.62
N LEU A 357 4.31 0.23 1.88
CA LEU A 357 5.36 0.03 0.86
C LEU A 357 5.06 -1.09 -0.14
N PHE A 358 4.34 -2.15 0.29
CA PHE A 358 4.21 -3.41 -0.47
C PHE A 358 3.69 -3.32 -1.91
N PRO A 359 2.83 -2.38 -2.31
CA PRO A 359 2.41 -2.24 -3.71
C PRO A 359 3.56 -2.02 -4.70
N PHE A 360 4.60 -1.27 -4.29
CA PHE A 360 5.60 -0.76 -5.22
C PHE A 360 7.04 -1.02 -4.79
N ILE A 361 7.30 -1.45 -3.56
CA ILE A 361 8.67 -1.64 -3.06
C ILE A 361 9.46 -2.69 -3.85
N PHE A 362 8.80 -3.75 -4.33
CA PHE A 362 9.45 -4.80 -5.12
C PHE A 362 9.68 -4.42 -6.59
N VAL A 363 9.25 -3.23 -7.04
CA VAL A 363 9.53 -2.75 -8.40
C VAL A 363 11.04 -2.59 -8.61
N PHE A 364 11.76 -2.15 -7.58
CA PHE A 364 13.20 -1.93 -7.67
C PHE A 364 13.98 -3.23 -7.86
N PRO A 365 13.84 -4.28 -7.03
CA PRO A 365 14.52 -5.54 -7.31
C PRO A 365 14.10 -6.16 -8.65
N ALA A 366 12.85 -6.00 -9.08
CA ALA A 366 12.41 -6.44 -10.40
C ALA A 366 13.07 -5.68 -11.56
N ILE A 367 13.41 -4.39 -11.39
CA ILE A 367 14.20 -3.62 -12.35
C ILE A 367 15.67 -4.02 -12.28
N GLY A 368 16.22 -4.29 -11.10
CA GLY A 368 17.61 -4.73 -10.94
C GLY A 368 17.90 -6.10 -11.56
N LEU A 369 16.87 -6.92 -11.81
CA LEU A 369 16.97 -8.20 -12.51
C LEU A 369 17.03 -8.07 -14.05
N LEU A 370 16.79 -6.88 -14.59
CA LEU A 370 16.86 -6.60 -16.04
C LEU A 370 18.25 -6.13 -16.45
#